data_AF-A0A2E5CES0-F1
#
_entry.id   AF-A0A2E5CES0-F1
#
_cell.length_a   1.000
_cell.length_b   1.000
_cell.length_c   1.000
_cell.angle_alpha   90.00
_cell.angle_beta   90.00
_cell.angle_gamma   90.00
#
_symmetry.space_group_name_H-M   'P 1'
#
loop_
_entity.id
_entity.type
_entity.pdbx_description
1 polymer ?
#
loop_
_entity_poly.entity_id
_entity_poly.type
_entity_poly.pdbx_seq_one_letter_code
_entity_poly.pdbx_strand_id
1 'polypeptide(L)'
;MTKFPSERDLEEARKNLDKIPASRPLAKDASIVDKTKFQLCEKFIIFKNTHKITQRALAKKIGIDEALMSKVLHYNFDEFTTDRLIKYLSALYPDIHFNISVA
;
A
#
# COMPACT_ATOMS: atom_id res chain seq x y z
N MET A 1 19.68 -16.21 -16.93
CA MET A 1 19.22 -16.73 -15.63
C MET A 1 19.71 -15.76 -14.57
N THR A 2 18.82 -15.14 -13.79
CA THR A 2 19.23 -14.36 -12.61
C THR A 2 19.78 -15.31 -11.56
N LYS A 3 21.03 -15.09 -11.15
CA LYS A 3 21.69 -15.88 -10.10
C LYS A 3 20.93 -15.65 -8.79
N PHE A 4 20.64 -16.73 -8.06
CA PHE A 4 20.06 -16.61 -6.73
C PHE A 4 21.02 -15.81 -5.82
N PRO A 5 20.53 -14.91 -4.94
CA PRO A 5 21.39 -14.11 -4.05
C PRO A 5 22.29 -14.98 -3.17
N SER A 6 23.43 -14.42 -2.73
CA SER A 6 24.31 -15.12 -1.79
C SER A 6 23.75 -15.10 -0.36
N GLU A 7 24.22 -16.00 0.51
CA GLU A 7 23.83 -16.01 1.94
C GLU A 7 24.07 -14.65 2.61
N ARG A 8 25.16 -13.97 2.25
CA ARG A 8 25.47 -12.63 2.77
C ARG A 8 24.41 -11.61 2.37
N ASP A 9 23.96 -11.64 1.12
CA ASP A 9 22.92 -10.74 0.62
C ASP A 9 21.58 -11.02 1.32
N LEU A 10 21.28 -12.29 1.61
CA LEU A 10 20.07 -12.69 2.33
C LEU A 10 20.11 -12.25 3.80
N GLU A 11 21.25 -12.39 4.48
CA GLU A 11 21.42 -11.91 5.86
C GLU A 11 21.29 -10.40 5.97
N GLU A 12 21.88 -9.65 5.03
CA GLU A 12 21.76 -8.20 4.98
C GLU A 12 20.30 -7.77 4.75
N ALA A 13 19.60 -8.43 3.81
CA ALA A 13 18.19 -8.20 3.58
C ALA A 13 17.35 -8.45 4.85
N ARG A 14 17.57 -9.58 5.55
CA ARG A 14 16.87 -9.91 6.81
C ARG A 14 17.10 -8.84 7.88
N LYS A 15 18.36 -8.45 8.13
CA LYS A 15 18.70 -7.39 9.11
C LYS A 15 18.06 -6.05 8.79
N ASN A 16 17.88 -5.74 7.50
CA ASN A 16 17.21 -4.52 7.07
C ASN A 16 15.70 -4.62 7.26
N LEU A 17 15.09 -5.76 6.94
CA LEU A 17 13.66 -6.00 7.10
C LEU A 17 13.22 -6.04 8.57
N ASP A 18 14.04 -6.58 9.47
CA ASP A 18 13.75 -6.63 10.92
C ASP A 18 13.58 -5.24 11.56
N LYS A 19 14.13 -4.20 10.94
CA LYS A 19 14.06 -2.81 11.43
C LYS A 19 12.84 -2.05 10.92
N ILE A 20 12.15 -2.58 9.91
CA ILE A 20 11.09 -1.86 9.20
C ILE A 20 9.74 -2.44 9.62
N PRO A 21 8.73 -1.60 9.89
CA PRO A 21 7.39 -2.08 10.19
C PRO A 21 6.86 -2.99 9.08
N ALA A 22 6.42 -4.18 9.47
CA ALA A 22 5.84 -5.15 8.57
C ALA A 22 4.50 -4.65 8.01
N SER A 23 4.19 -5.07 6.78
CA SER A 23 2.85 -4.92 6.22
C SER A 23 1.89 -5.94 6.82
N ARG A 24 0.64 -5.54 7.08
CA ARG A 24 -0.38 -6.46 7.59
C ARG A 24 -0.90 -7.37 6.46
N PRO A 25 -0.82 -8.70 6.60
CA PRO A 25 -1.36 -9.61 5.60
C PRO A 25 -2.90 -9.62 5.64
N LEU A 26 -3.52 -9.85 4.48
CA LEU A 26 -4.96 -10.05 4.39
C LEU A 26 -5.33 -11.46 4.89
N ALA A 27 -6.39 -11.56 5.69
CA ALA A 27 -6.92 -12.84 6.15
C ALA A 27 -7.45 -13.68 4.97
N LYS A 28 -7.35 -15.02 5.06
CA LYS A 28 -7.77 -15.92 3.97
C LYS A 28 -9.28 -15.84 3.70
N ASP A 29 -10.05 -15.62 4.74
CA ASP A 29 -11.50 -15.48 4.78
C ASP A 29 -11.95 -14.00 4.76
N ALA A 30 -11.07 -13.08 4.40
CA ALA A 30 -11.37 -11.66 4.38
C ALA A 30 -12.62 -11.33 3.54
N SER A 31 -13.41 -10.39 4.07
CA SER A 31 -14.62 -9.89 3.43
C SER A 31 -14.30 -9.24 2.08
N ILE A 32 -15.31 -9.09 1.23
CA ILE A 32 -15.17 -8.35 -0.05
C ILE A 32 -14.74 -6.91 0.22
N VAL A 33 -15.25 -6.30 1.30
CA VAL A 33 -14.90 -4.93 1.70
C VAL A 33 -13.42 -4.83 2.06
N ASP A 34 -12.89 -5.76 2.85
CA ASP A 34 -11.47 -5.74 3.23
C ASP A 34 -10.56 -6.05 2.06
N LYS A 35 -10.95 -7.00 1.19
CA LYS A 35 -10.26 -7.26 -0.09
C LYS A 35 -10.20 -5.99 -0.94
N THR A 36 -11.29 -5.25 -1.03
CA THR A 36 -11.36 -3.99 -1.79
C THR A 36 -10.44 -2.94 -1.16
N LYS A 37 -10.49 -2.73 0.16
CA LYS A 37 -9.59 -1.80 0.86
C LYS A 37 -8.12 -2.17 0.66
N PHE A 38 -7.80 -3.46 0.75
CA PHE A 38 -6.46 -3.98 0.50
C PHE A 38 -5.98 -3.65 -0.92
N GLN A 39 -6.82 -3.88 -1.93
CA GLN A 39 -6.53 -3.52 -3.33
C GLN A 39 -6.36 -2.00 -3.53
N LEU A 40 -7.14 -1.18 -2.82
CA LEU A 40 -6.96 0.28 -2.85
C LEU A 40 -5.61 0.67 -2.24
N CYS A 41 -5.25 0.13 -1.07
CA CYS A 41 -3.94 0.32 -0.42
C CYS A 41 -2.78 -0.01 -1.37
N GLU A 42 -2.87 -1.11 -2.11
CA GLU A 42 -1.87 -1.52 -3.10
C GLU A 42 -1.60 -0.41 -4.13
N LYS A 43 -2.63 0.32 -4.59
CA LYS A 43 -2.46 1.38 -5.59
C LYS A 43 -1.61 2.55 -5.09
N PHE A 44 -1.66 2.87 -3.80
CA PHE A 44 -0.78 3.87 -3.20
C PHE A 44 0.67 3.41 -3.15
N ILE A 45 0.91 2.13 -2.84
CA ILE A 45 2.26 1.54 -2.79
C ILE A 45 2.87 1.51 -4.20
N ILE A 46 2.10 1.06 -5.20
CA ILE A 46 2.51 1.08 -6.61
C ILE A 46 2.87 2.51 -7.02
N PHE A 47 2.00 3.49 -6.73
CA PHE A 47 2.26 4.89 -7.07
C PHE A 47 3.56 5.39 -6.42
N LYS A 48 3.75 5.16 -5.12
CA LYS A 48 4.95 5.55 -4.36
C LYS A 48 6.22 5.01 -5.00
N ASN A 49 6.21 3.71 -5.32
CA ASN A 49 7.38 3.01 -5.84
C ASN A 49 7.68 3.41 -7.28
N THR A 50 6.67 3.51 -8.15
CA THR A 50 6.84 3.94 -9.54
C THR A 50 7.37 5.36 -9.64
N HIS A 51 6.88 6.28 -8.80
CA HIS A 51 7.32 7.67 -8.80
C HIS A 51 8.54 7.94 -7.91
N LYS A 52 9.04 6.92 -7.19
CA LYS A 52 10.19 7.00 -6.26
C LYS A 52 10.07 8.14 -5.25
N ILE A 53 8.86 8.40 -4.75
CA ILE A 53 8.61 9.45 -3.75
C ILE A 53 8.59 8.88 -2.33
N THR A 54 8.88 9.74 -1.35
CA THR A 54 8.82 9.36 0.06
C THR A 54 7.38 9.27 0.55
N GLN A 55 7.16 8.59 1.67
CA GLN A 55 5.86 8.54 2.35
C GLN A 55 5.34 9.96 2.67
N ARG A 56 6.20 10.83 3.20
CA ARG A 56 5.88 12.24 3.47
C ARG A 56 5.43 13.00 2.22
N ALA A 57 6.14 12.82 1.10
CA ALA A 57 5.79 13.49 -0.16
C ALA A 57 4.44 12.99 -0.69
N LEU A 58 4.17 11.69 -0.59
CA LEU A 58 2.89 11.10 -0.97
C LEU A 58 1.74 11.62 -0.08
N ALA A 59 1.94 11.65 1.24
CA ALA A 59 0.97 12.18 2.20
C ALA A 59 0.63 13.64 1.90
N LYS A 60 1.65 14.48 1.64
CA LYS A 60 1.49 15.88 1.24
C LYS A 60 0.74 16.02 -0.09
N LYS A 61 1.02 15.16 -1.07
CA LYS A 61 0.33 15.17 -2.38
C LYS A 61 -1.16 14.87 -2.26
N ILE A 62 -1.53 13.94 -1.37
CA ILE A 62 -2.93 13.57 -1.11
C ILE A 62 -3.61 14.55 -0.15
N GLY A 63 -2.84 15.26 0.67
CA GLY A 63 -3.35 16.20 1.66
C GLY A 63 -3.78 15.53 2.97
N ILE A 64 -3.02 14.51 3.43
CA ILE A 64 -3.25 13.84 4.71
C ILE A 64 -1.99 13.77 5.56
N ASP A 65 -2.14 13.45 6.84
CA ASP A 65 -1.01 13.25 7.76
C ASP A 65 -0.13 12.08 7.37
N GLU A 66 1.17 12.21 7.62
CA GLU A 66 2.17 11.17 7.34
C GLU A 66 1.88 9.87 8.12
N ALA A 67 1.28 9.95 9.30
CA ALA A 67 0.87 8.80 10.11
C ALA A 67 -0.29 8.01 9.46
N LEU A 68 -1.28 8.70 8.88
CA LEU A 68 -2.37 8.05 8.15
C LEU A 68 -1.84 7.38 6.88
N MET A 69 -0.93 8.05 6.17
CA MET A 69 -0.28 7.46 5.00
C MET A 69 0.53 6.20 5.38
N SER A 70 1.21 6.22 6.53
CA SER A 70 1.89 5.03 7.07
C SER A 70 0.93 3.84 7.16
N LYS A 71 -0.24 4.05 7.77
CA LYS A 71 -1.25 2.99 7.91
C LYS A 71 -1.72 2.46 6.55
N VAL A 72 -1.97 3.35 5.58
CA VAL A 72 -2.35 2.97 4.22
C VAL A 72 -1.26 2.13 3.55
N LEU A 73 0.01 2.54 3.64
CA LEU A 73 1.15 1.86 3.02
C LEU A 73 1.53 0.53 3.70
N HIS A 74 1.08 0.32 4.94
CA HIS A 74 1.30 -0.91 5.70
C HIS A 74 0.04 -1.78 5.81
N TYR A 75 -1.00 -1.52 5.01
CA TYR A 75 -2.27 -2.26 5.00
C TYR A 75 -3.01 -2.28 6.35
N ASN A 76 -2.81 -1.26 7.17
CA ASN A 76 -3.55 -1.05 8.41
C ASN A 76 -4.80 -0.20 8.16
N PHE A 77 -5.78 -0.76 7.46
CA PHE A 77 -6.94 -0.02 6.94
C PHE A 77 -8.23 -0.14 7.76
N ASP A 78 -8.19 -0.70 8.97
CA ASP A 78 -9.39 -0.94 9.79
C ASP A 78 -10.23 0.33 10.04
N GLU A 79 -9.56 1.47 10.24
CA GLU A 79 -10.18 2.78 10.48
C GLU A 79 -10.60 3.53 9.20
N PHE A 80 -10.28 2.98 8.03
CA PHE A 80 -10.58 3.62 6.75
C PHE A 80 -11.81 2.98 6.13
N THR A 81 -12.74 3.81 5.72
CA THR A 81 -13.84 3.39 4.86
C THR A 81 -13.36 3.32 3.40
N THR A 82 -14.08 2.56 2.57
CA THR A 82 -13.72 2.40 1.14
C THR A 82 -13.80 3.74 0.41
N ASP A 83 -14.83 4.55 0.67
CA ASP A 83 -15.00 5.88 0.08
C ASP A 83 -13.85 6.83 0.44
N ARG A 84 -13.33 6.75 1.68
CA ARG A 84 -12.19 7.55 2.12
C ARG A 84 -10.93 7.20 1.36
N LEU A 85 -10.66 5.91 1.14
CA LEU A 85 -9.53 5.46 0.34
C LEU A 85 -9.69 5.87 -1.13
N ILE A 86 -10.90 5.77 -1.69
CA ILE A 86 -11.18 6.21 -3.07
C ILE A 86 -10.93 7.72 -3.21
N LYS A 87 -11.40 8.54 -2.26
CA LYS A 87 -11.15 9.99 -2.23
C LYS A 87 -9.66 10.33 -2.19
N TYR A 88 -8.87 9.54 -1.47
CA TYR A 88 -7.42 9.72 -1.45
C TYR A 88 -6.78 9.31 -2.78
N LEU A 89 -7.29 8.24 -3.39
CA LEU A 89 -6.77 7.73 -4.65
C LEU A 89 -7.09 8.68 -5.82
N SER A 90 -8.24 9.35 -5.80
CA SER A 90 -8.61 10.34 -6.82
C SER A 90 -7.70 11.58 -6.82
N ALA A 91 -7.00 11.87 -5.72
CA ALA A 91 -5.97 12.91 -5.69
C ALA A 91 -4.69 12.52 -6.48
N LEU A 92 -4.48 11.21 -6.71
CA LEU A 92 -3.37 10.69 -7.50
C LEU A 92 -3.77 10.39 -8.95
N TYR A 93 -5.01 9.93 -9.15
CA TYR A 93 -5.57 9.52 -10.43
C TYR A 93 -6.90 10.25 -10.66
N PRO A 94 -6.88 11.47 -11.24
CA PRO A 94 -8.08 12.28 -11.42
C PRO A 94 -9.16 11.57 -12.26
N ASP A 95 -8.74 10.79 -13.25
CA ASP A 95 -9.63 10.09 -14.19
C ASP A 95 -9.80 8.61 -13.83
N ILE A 96 -9.76 8.27 -12.54
CA ILE A 96 -9.94 6.89 -12.09
C ILE A 96 -11.36 6.40 -12.35
N HIS A 97 -11.48 5.23 -12.98
CA HIS A 97 -12.74 4.56 -13.22
C HIS A 97 -12.80 3.26 -12.43
N PHE A 98 -13.89 3.06 -11.68
CA PHE A 98 -14.15 1.84 -10.94
C PHE A 98 -15.21 1.02 -11.66
N ASN A 99 -14.86 -0.21 -12.01
CA ASN A 99 -15.80 -1.15 -12.61
C ASN A 99 -16.13 -2.23 -11.59
N ILE A 100 -17.42 -2.50 -11.42
CA ILE A 100 -17.92 -3.61 -10.60
C ILE A 100 -18.56 -4.59 -11.56
N SER A 101 -18.00 -5.80 -11.62
CA SER A 101 -18.58 -6.93 -12.35
C SER A 101 -19.08 -7.95 -11.35
N VAL A 102 -20.34 -8.38 -11.49
CA VAL A 102 -20.89 -9.54 -10.81
C VAL A 102 -20.82 -10.70 -11.79
N ALA A 103 -20.37 -11.86 -11.32
CA ALA A 103 -20.29 -13.08 -12.12
C ALA A 103 -21.69 -13.64 -12.44
#